data_AF-A0A453EI04-F1
#
_entry.id   AF-A0A453EI04-F1
#
_cell.length_a   1.000
_cell.length_b   1.000
_cell.length_c   1.000
_cell.angle_alpha   90.00
_cell.angle_beta   90.00
_cell.angle_gamma   90.00
#
_symmetry.space_group_name_H-M   'P 1'
#
loop_
_entity.id
_entity.type
_entity.pdbx_description
1 polymer ?
#
loop_
_entity_poly.entity_id
_entity_poly.type
_entity_poly.pdbx_seq_one_letter_code
_entity_poly.pdbx_strand_id
1 'polypeptide(L)'
;SQELSVVRGTDGAEDDAAGEEKAASEWERKTAYALVSHEFGLVLEALSECLESKNAELFAASLVCAAWLVHMLSFLPDTGVLGAARVCLLRQLVLVLRSAKHGSDRALAMVALRSFMNDREGMQDITTYIKDVLRTLRELKKSSGLAFEMLKLLSDGQESSIDMWNHKELNNADCSSNGEVTSIVYYKSYIFSGHSDGTLKVALPKCSCLQLQVITISFIF
;
A
#
# COMPACT_ATOMS: atom_id res chain seq x y z
N SER A 1 -6.31 -56.36 -39.09
CA SER A 1 -6.15 -54.95 -38.66
C SER A 1 -6.60 -54.84 -37.21
N GLN A 2 -5.66 -54.67 -36.30
CA GLN A 2 -5.92 -54.52 -34.87
C GLN A 2 -5.29 -53.18 -34.49
N GLU A 3 -6.12 -52.15 -34.31
CA GLU A 3 -5.67 -50.84 -33.85
C GLU A 3 -5.30 -50.93 -32.36
N LEU A 4 -4.02 -50.74 -32.06
CA LEU A 4 -3.56 -50.37 -30.73
C LEU A 4 -3.91 -48.91 -30.49
N SER A 5 -4.86 -48.65 -29.60
CA SER A 5 -5.04 -47.32 -29.01
C SER A 5 -3.92 -47.06 -28.01
N VAL A 6 -3.02 -46.15 -28.38
CA VAL A 6 -2.07 -45.54 -27.45
C VAL A 6 -2.85 -44.65 -26.50
N VAL A 7 -3.18 -45.16 -25.32
CA VAL A 7 -3.57 -44.34 -24.17
C VAL A 7 -2.30 -43.63 -23.70
N ARG A 8 -2.11 -42.40 -24.16
CA ARG A 8 -1.09 -41.48 -23.64
C ARG A 8 -1.46 -41.15 -22.19
N GLY A 9 -0.63 -41.58 -21.26
CA GLY A 9 -0.71 -41.19 -19.85
C GLY A 9 -0.50 -39.69 -19.69
N THR A 10 -1.57 -38.98 -19.37
CA THR A 10 -1.56 -37.58 -18.90
C THR A 10 -1.73 -37.51 -17.38
N ASP A 11 -2.31 -38.55 -16.77
CA ASP A 11 -2.73 -38.52 -15.36
C ASP A 11 -1.56 -38.65 -14.36
N GLY A 12 -0.41 -39.21 -14.77
CA GLY A 12 0.76 -39.37 -13.88
C GLY A 12 1.61 -38.10 -13.71
N ALA A 13 1.62 -37.21 -14.70
CA ALA A 13 2.49 -36.03 -14.68
C ALA A 13 1.94 -34.88 -13.81
N GLU A 14 0.62 -34.81 -13.65
CA GLU A 14 -0.04 -33.80 -12.81
C GLU A 14 0.07 -34.14 -11.31
N ASP A 15 -0.03 -35.43 -10.96
CA ASP A 15 0.17 -35.92 -9.60
C ASP A 15 1.63 -35.77 -9.12
N ASP A 16 2.61 -36.00 -10.01
CA ASP A 16 4.02 -35.82 -9.71
C ASP A 16 4.36 -34.32 -9.48
N ALA A 17 3.86 -33.42 -10.33
CA ALA A 17 4.10 -31.98 -10.19
C ALA A 17 3.48 -31.38 -8.92
N ALA A 18 2.26 -31.81 -8.55
CA ALA A 18 1.61 -31.39 -7.31
C ALA A 18 2.36 -31.92 -6.07
N GLY A 19 2.92 -33.13 -6.16
CA GLY A 19 3.79 -33.70 -5.12
C GLY A 19 5.07 -32.89 -4.91
N GLU A 20 5.72 -32.45 -5.99
CA GLU A 20 6.92 -31.62 -5.95
C GLU A 20 6.66 -30.23 -5.34
N GLU A 21 5.58 -29.56 -5.73
CA GLU A 21 5.21 -28.25 -5.19
C GLU A 21 4.96 -28.31 -3.67
N LYS A 22 4.28 -29.37 -3.22
CA LYS A 22 4.04 -29.60 -1.79
C LYS A 22 5.35 -29.84 -1.03
N ALA A 23 6.27 -30.62 -1.59
CA ALA A 23 7.57 -30.87 -0.99
C ALA A 23 8.41 -29.59 -0.90
N ALA A 24 8.37 -28.74 -1.93
CA ALA A 24 9.04 -27.44 -1.95
C ALA A 24 8.47 -26.51 -0.87
N SER A 25 7.14 -26.37 -0.80
CA SER A 25 6.48 -25.54 0.22
C SER A 25 6.78 -26.01 1.65
N GLU A 26 6.79 -27.33 1.88
CA GLU A 26 7.15 -27.89 3.18
C GLU A 26 8.62 -27.62 3.54
N TRP A 27 9.52 -27.74 2.56
CA TRP A 27 10.93 -27.41 2.74
C TRP A 27 11.12 -25.94 3.07
N GLU A 28 10.48 -25.02 2.34
CA GLU A 28 10.54 -23.58 2.60
C GLU A 28 10.10 -23.26 4.02
N ARG A 29 8.98 -23.84 4.46
CA ARG A 29 8.45 -23.63 5.81
C ARG A 29 9.41 -24.14 6.90
N LYS A 30 9.99 -25.33 6.71
CA LYS A 30 10.96 -25.89 7.66
C LYS A 30 12.24 -25.05 7.73
N THR A 31 12.73 -24.62 6.57
CA THR A 31 13.94 -23.78 6.48
C THR A 31 13.70 -22.42 7.13
N ALA A 32 12.59 -21.75 6.80
CA ALA A 32 12.22 -20.48 7.42
C ALA A 32 12.10 -20.63 8.94
N TYR A 33 11.41 -21.67 9.41
CA TYR A 33 11.27 -21.95 10.84
C TYR A 33 12.62 -22.14 11.54
N ALA A 34 13.53 -22.92 10.95
CA ALA A 34 14.86 -23.14 11.51
C ALA A 34 15.68 -21.85 11.61
N LEU A 35 15.64 -21.02 10.56
CA LEU A 35 16.37 -19.75 10.50
C LEU A 35 15.87 -18.75 11.54
N VAL A 36 14.55 -18.57 11.62
CA VAL A 36 13.97 -17.53 12.49
C VAL A 36 13.84 -17.98 13.95
N SER A 37 13.89 -19.29 14.21
CA SER A 37 13.91 -19.83 15.58
C SER A 37 15.31 -19.76 16.20
N HIS A 38 16.37 -19.66 15.39
CA HIS A 38 17.73 -19.51 15.89
C HIS A 38 17.85 -18.19 16.66
N GLU A 39 18.19 -18.30 17.95
CA GLU A 39 18.38 -17.16 18.86
C GLU A 39 17.23 -16.13 18.79
N PHE A 40 15.98 -16.61 18.75
CA PHE A 40 14.78 -15.78 18.70
C PHE A 40 14.74 -14.77 17.55
N GLY A 41 15.32 -15.13 16.41
CA GLY A 41 15.24 -14.34 15.19
C GLY A 41 16.41 -13.37 15.02
N LEU A 42 17.59 -13.66 15.58
CA LEU A 42 18.82 -12.88 15.37
C LEU A 42 19.10 -12.58 13.89
N VAL A 43 18.73 -13.51 13.00
CA VAL A 43 18.84 -13.33 11.55
C VAL A 43 18.13 -12.06 11.04
N LEU A 44 17.04 -11.64 11.67
CA LEU A 44 16.25 -10.47 11.28
C LEU A 44 17.01 -9.17 11.59
N GLU A 45 17.75 -9.14 12.70
CA GLU A 45 18.65 -8.03 13.05
C GLU A 45 19.83 -7.95 12.08
N ALA A 46 20.49 -9.08 11.82
CA ALA A 46 21.58 -9.16 10.85
C ALA A 46 21.15 -8.71 9.44
N LEU A 47 19.94 -9.10 9.01
CA LEU A 47 19.37 -8.64 7.74
C LEU A 47 19.11 -7.13 7.75
N SER A 48 18.65 -6.57 8.87
CA SER A 48 18.44 -5.13 9.02
C SER A 48 19.74 -4.34 8.83
N GLU A 49 20.84 -4.79 9.44
CA GLU A 49 22.17 -4.20 9.26
C GLU A 49 22.65 -4.30 7.80
N CYS A 50 22.41 -5.45 7.16
CA CYS A 50 22.78 -5.64 5.76
C CYS A 50 21.99 -4.74 4.80
N LEU A 51 20.74 -4.40 5.13
CA LEU A 51 19.93 -3.45 4.36
C LEU A 51 20.46 -2.01 4.45
N GLU A 52 21.29 -1.69 5.45
CA GLU A 52 21.99 -0.41 5.53
C GLU A 52 23.35 -0.42 4.80
N SER A 53 23.79 -1.59 4.30
CA SER A 53 25.07 -1.75 3.65
C SER A 53 25.17 -1.00 2.32
N LYS A 54 26.36 -0.50 2.02
CA LYS A 54 26.69 0.09 0.70
C LYS A 54 27.02 -0.98 -0.35
N ASN A 55 27.17 -2.24 0.05
CA ASN A 55 27.40 -3.35 -0.87
C ASN A 55 26.07 -3.74 -1.52
N ALA A 56 25.95 -3.52 -2.83
CA ALA A 56 24.71 -3.75 -3.58
C ALA A 56 24.28 -5.23 -3.61
N GLU A 57 25.24 -6.16 -3.70
CA GLU A 57 24.94 -7.60 -3.72
C GLU A 57 24.42 -8.06 -2.36
N LEU A 58 25.08 -7.61 -1.28
CA LEU A 58 24.65 -7.92 0.08
C LEU A 58 23.27 -7.30 0.37
N PHE A 59 23.07 -6.03 0.01
CA PHE A 59 21.78 -5.36 0.14
C PHE A 59 20.67 -6.12 -0.60
N ALA A 60 20.90 -6.49 -1.86
CA ALA A 60 19.90 -7.18 -2.68
C ALA A 60 19.57 -8.57 -2.12
N ALA A 61 20.59 -9.35 -1.75
CA ALA A 61 20.40 -10.66 -1.14
C ALA A 61 19.62 -10.54 0.19
N SER A 62 19.99 -9.59 1.04
CA SER A 62 19.33 -9.36 2.32
C SER A 62 17.89 -8.87 2.15
N LEU A 63 17.59 -8.05 1.15
CA LEU A 63 16.23 -7.61 0.87
C LEU A 63 15.34 -8.77 0.41
N VAL A 64 15.86 -9.64 -0.46
CA VAL A 64 15.15 -10.86 -0.88
C VAL A 64 14.92 -11.77 0.32
N CYS A 65 15.95 -12.05 1.13
CA CYS A 65 15.84 -12.88 2.31
C CYS A 65 14.87 -12.29 3.35
N ALA A 66 14.93 -11.00 3.61
CA ALA A 66 14.02 -10.32 4.55
C ALA A 66 12.58 -10.40 4.06
N ALA A 67 12.32 -10.11 2.77
CA ALA A 67 10.98 -10.19 2.22
C ALA A 67 10.42 -11.62 2.25
N TRP A 68 11.24 -12.61 1.90
CA TRP A 68 10.85 -14.02 1.96
C TRP A 68 10.58 -14.47 3.40
N LEU A 69 11.47 -14.19 4.35
CA LEU A 69 11.28 -14.57 5.75
C LEU A 69 10.04 -13.92 6.36
N VAL A 70 9.84 -12.62 6.16
CA VAL A 70 8.64 -11.91 6.66
C VAL A 70 7.36 -12.49 6.06
N HIS A 71 7.38 -12.86 4.78
CA HIS A 71 6.27 -13.57 4.16
C HIS A 71 6.03 -14.94 4.82
N MET A 72 7.08 -15.72 5.00
CA MET A 72 7.02 -17.05 5.61
C MET A 72 6.50 -17.03 7.04
N LEU A 73 6.79 -15.98 7.83
CA LEU A 73 6.28 -15.85 9.20
C LEU A 73 4.74 -15.91 9.29
N SER A 74 4.02 -15.55 8.23
CA SER A 74 2.54 -15.68 8.19
C SER A 74 2.04 -17.12 8.17
N PHE A 75 2.93 -18.09 7.88
CA PHE A 75 2.61 -19.52 7.76
C PHE A 75 3.25 -20.37 8.87
N LEU A 76 3.97 -19.73 9.81
CA LEU A 76 4.62 -20.39 10.93
C LEU A 76 3.75 -20.29 12.20
N PRO A 77 3.95 -21.20 13.16
CA PRO A 77 3.36 -21.05 14.49
C PRO A 77 3.80 -19.72 15.12
N ASP A 78 2.90 -19.10 15.88
CA ASP A 78 3.25 -17.90 16.62
C ASP A 78 4.27 -18.24 17.72
N THR A 79 5.46 -17.68 17.56
CA THR A 79 6.61 -17.84 18.46
C THR A 79 7.07 -16.49 19.03
N GLY A 80 6.32 -15.41 18.76
CA GLY A 80 6.73 -14.04 19.07
C GLY A 80 7.75 -13.43 18.09
N VAL A 81 8.34 -14.24 17.21
CA VAL A 81 9.34 -13.80 16.22
C VAL A 81 8.77 -12.77 15.23
N LEU A 82 7.47 -12.79 14.96
CA LEU A 82 6.83 -11.77 14.13
C LEU A 82 7.00 -10.35 14.71
N GLY A 83 6.91 -10.21 16.03
CA GLY A 83 7.19 -8.95 16.72
C GLY A 83 8.65 -8.51 16.55
N ALA A 84 9.60 -9.44 16.69
CA ALA A 84 11.01 -9.16 16.45
C ALA A 84 11.26 -8.71 15.00
N ALA A 85 10.62 -9.35 14.02
CA ALA A 85 10.71 -8.96 12.62
C ALA A 85 10.22 -7.52 12.39
N ARG A 86 9.12 -7.11 13.02
CA ARG A 86 8.63 -5.73 12.93
C ARG A 86 9.63 -4.74 13.52
N VAL A 87 10.16 -5.02 14.71
CA VAL A 87 11.15 -4.15 15.37
C VAL A 87 12.42 -4.00 14.51
N CYS A 88 12.96 -5.10 13.97
CA CYS A 88 14.20 -5.09 13.22
C CYS A 88 14.04 -4.51 11.81
N LEU A 89 13.00 -4.91 11.07
CA LEU A 89 12.95 -4.74 9.61
C LEU A 89 12.00 -3.66 9.13
N LEU A 90 10.93 -3.32 9.89
CA LEU A 90 9.86 -2.46 9.39
C LEU A 90 10.39 -1.11 8.89
N ARG A 91 11.22 -0.45 9.70
CA ARG A 91 11.82 0.84 9.35
C ARG A 91 12.65 0.75 8.06
N GLN A 92 13.49 -0.29 7.94
CA GLN A 92 14.33 -0.47 6.75
C GLN A 92 13.48 -0.71 5.51
N LEU A 93 12.45 -1.56 5.60
CA LEU A 93 11.56 -1.84 4.48
C LEU A 93 10.79 -0.59 4.02
N VAL A 94 10.35 0.27 4.95
CA VAL A 94 9.76 1.57 4.60
C VAL A 94 10.78 2.47 3.89
N LEU A 95 12.03 2.50 4.35
CA LEU A 95 13.10 3.27 3.70
C LEU A 95 13.37 2.76 2.28
N VAL A 96 13.45 1.45 2.08
CA VAL A 96 13.61 0.82 0.77
C VAL A 96 12.42 1.15 -0.14
N LEU A 97 11.19 0.98 0.33
CA LEU A 97 9.99 1.33 -0.42
C LEU A 97 10.04 2.77 -0.94
N ARG A 98 10.41 3.71 -0.05
CA ARG A 98 10.45 5.15 -0.35
C ARG A 98 11.60 5.54 -1.28
N SER A 99 12.79 4.95 -1.10
CA SER A 99 14.03 5.50 -1.67
C SER A 99 14.68 4.65 -2.75
N ALA A 100 14.31 3.36 -2.87
CA ALA A 100 14.95 2.47 -3.83
C ALA A 100 14.75 2.96 -5.28
N LYS A 101 15.81 2.83 -6.08
CA LYS A 101 15.79 3.20 -7.50
C LYS A 101 15.16 2.12 -8.36
N HIS A 102 15.35 0.85 -8.00
CA HIS A 102 14.83 -0.28 -8.76
C HIS A 102 13.40 -0.61 -8.31
N GLY A 103 12.52 -0.82 -9.28
CA GLY A 103 11.13 -1.21 -9.01
C GLY A 103 11.01 -2.57 -8.33
N SER A 104 11.96 -3.49 -8.58
CA SER A 104 12.07 -4.79 -7.92
C SER A 104 12.21 -4.65 -6.41
N ASP A 105 13.09 -3.75 -5.96
CA ASP A 105 13.39 -3.56 -4.55
C ASP A 105 12.17 -2.98 -3.83
N ARG A 106 11.48 -2.02 -4.47
CA ARG A 106 10.21 -1.49 -3.99
C ARG A 106 9.14 -2.59 -3.93
N ALA A 107 9.10 -3.49 -4.90
CA ALA A 107 8.16 -4.61 -4.92
C ALA A 107 8.42 -5.60 -3.77
N LEU A 108 9.68 -5.98 -3.54
CA LEU A 108 10.07 -6.83 -2.40
C LEU A 108 9.70 -6.19 -1.06
N ALA A 109 9.98 -4.89 -0.91
CA ALA A 109 9.58 -4.14 0.28
C ALA A 109 8.05 -4.09 0.45
N MET A 110 7.28 -3.90 -0.63
CA MET A 110 5.81 -3.95 -0.57
C MET A 110 5.29 -5.32 -0.16
N VAL A 111 5.87 -6.42 -0.68
CA VAL A 111 5.47 -7.79 -0.29
C VAL A 111 5.70 -8.00 1.20
N ALA A 112 6.87 -7.63 1.71
CA ALA A 112 7.20 -7.74 3.13
C ALA A 112 6.26 -6.90 4.01
N LEU A 113 6.05 -5.64 3.64
CA LEU A 113 5.15 -4.73 4.38
C LEU A 113 3.71 -5.23 4.35
N ARG A 114 3.24 -5.75 3.21
CA ARG A 114 1.91 -6.35 3.10
C ARG A 114 1.74 -7.52 4.06
N SER A 115 2.77 -8.35 4.25
CA SER A 115 2.71 -9.46 5.19
C SER A 115 2.52 -8.99 6.64
N PHE A 116 3.14 -7.89 7.06
CA PHE A 116 2.87 -7.29 8.37
C PHE A 116 1.45 -6.72 8.52
N MET A 117 0.77 -6.37 7.42
CA MET A 117 -0.61 -5.88 7.48
C MET A 117 -1.64 -6.98 7.82
N ASN A 118 -1.24 -8.25 7.81
CA ASN A 118 -2.14 -9.36 8.12
C ASN A 118 -2.50 -9.43 9.61
N ASP A 119 -1.68 -8.84 10.49
CA ASP A 119 -1.93 -8.77 11.92
C ASP A 119 -2.20 -7.32 12.40
N ARG A 120 -2.94 -7.19 13.50
CA ARG A 120 -3.38 -5.88 14.01
C ARG A 120 -2.21 -4.99 14.44
N GLU A 121 -1.19 -5.57 15.07
CA GLU A 121 -0.03 -4.82 15.56
C GLU A 121 0.81 -4.33 14.39
N GLY A 122 1.04 -5.18 13.38
CA GLY A 122 1.76 -4.78 12.17
C GLY A 122 1.04 -3.70 11.37
N MET A 123 -0.30 -3.73 11.30
CA MET A 123 -1.07 -2.63 10.72
C MET A 123 -0.89 -1.32 11.50
N GLN A 124 -0.89 -1.38 12.84
CA GLN A 124 -0.66 -0.21 13.70
C GLN A 124 0.75 0.34 13.51
N ASP A 125 1.76 -0.52 13.49
CA ASP A 125 3.16 -0.14 13.30
C ASP A 125 3.37 0.51 11.91
N ILE A 126 2.74 -0.02 10.86
CA ILE A 126 2.77 0.58 9.50
C ILE A 126 2.14 1.97 9.50
N THR A 127 1.08 2.18 10.29
CA THR A 127 0.39 3.47 10.38
C THR A 127 1.31 4.57 10.95
N THR A 128 2.33 4.22 11.73
CA THR A 128 3.35 5.19 12.19
C THR A 128 4.14 5.80 11.02
N TYR A 129 4.22 5.10 9.88
CA TYR A 129 4.88 5.52 8.65
C TYR A 129 3.89 5.92 7.53
N ILE A 130 2.61 6.13 7.86
CA ILE A 130 1.52 6.25 6.89
C ILE A 130 1.77 7.28 5.78
N LYS A 131 2.40 8.41 6.09
CA LYS A 131 2.68 9.47 5.12
C LYS A 131 3.60 9.00 4.00
N ASP A 132 4.67 8.29 4.34
CA ASP A 132 5.66 7.80 3.38
C ASP A 132 5.13 6.58 2.62
N VAL A 133 4.42 5.69 3.31
CA VAL A 133 3.77 4.51 2.70
C VAL A 133 2.70 4.95 1.70
N LEU A 134 1.73 5.79 2.09
CA LEU A 134 0.66 6.23 1.20
C LEU A 134 1.16 7.02 0.00
N ARG A 135 2.17 7.87 0.18
CA ARG A 135 2.79 8.61 -0.94
C ARG A 135 3.29 7.64 -1.99
N THR A 136 4.11 6.68 -1.57
CA THR A 136 4.74 5.72 -2.48
C THR A 136 3.70 4.79 -3.13
N LEU A 137 2.74 4.29 -2.35
CA LEU A 137 1.69 3.43 -2.89
C LEU A 137 0.81 4.16 -3.93
N ARG A 138 0.52 5.45 -3.74
CA ARG A 138 -0.24 6.27 -4.70
C ARG A 138 0.52 6.47 -6.02
N GLU A 139 1.84 6.56 -5.97
CA GLU A 139 2.68 6.60 -7.16
C GLU A 139 2.64 5.26 -7.92
N LEU A 140 2.66 4.14 -7.19
CA LEU A 140 2.75 2.79 -7.75
C LEU A 140 1.41 2.15 -8.14
N LYS A 141 0.27 2.63 -7.62
CA LYS A 141 -1.05 1.98 -7.81
C LYS A 141 -1.50 1.79 -9.27
N LYS A 142 -0.95 2.57 -10.20
CA LYS A 142 -1.29 2.47 -11.64
C LYS A 142 -0.61 1.28 -12.32
N SER A 143 0.50 0.80 -11.77
CA SER A 143 1.33 -0.24 -12.35
C SER A 143 1.47 -1.49 -11.45
N SER A 144 0.99 -1.44 -10.20
CA SER A 144 1.06 -2.55 -9.26
C SER A 144 -0.29 -2.83 -8.61
N GLY A 145 -0.84 -4.02 -8.85
CA GLY A 145 -2.05 -4.51 -8.19
C GLY A 145 -1.86 -4.64 -6.68
N LEU A 146 -0.67 -5.07 -6.23
CA LEU A 146 -0.34 -5.15 -4.80
C LEU A 146 -0.40 -3.77 -4.12
N ALA A 147 0.10 -2.73 -4.79
CA ALA A 147 0.02 -1.37 -4.25
C ALA A 147 -1.43 -0.89 -4.13
N PHE A 148 -2.30 -1.25 -5.09
CA PHE A 148 -3.73 -0.96 -5.03
C PHE A 148 -4.42 -1.68 -3.85
N GLU A 149 -4.14 -2.97 -3.66
CA GLU A 149 -4.68 -3.75 -2.53
C GLU A 149 -4.22 -3.21 -1.17
N MET A 150 -2.94 -2.85 -1.03
CA MET A 150 -2.43 -2.23 0.20
C MET A 150 -3.12 -0.89 0.49
N LEU A 151 -3.35 -0.05 -0.53
CA LEU A 151 -4.10 1.20 -0.35
C LEU A 151 -5.52 0.92 0.13
N LYS A 152 -6.19 -0.09 -0.42
CA LYS A 152 -7.53 -0.48 -0.01
C LYS A 152 -7.56 -0.90 1.46
N LEU A 153 -6.63 -1.76 1.88
CA LEU A 153 -6.53 -2.20 3.28
C LEU A 153 -6.28 -1.04 4.25
N LEU A 154 -5.43 -0.07 3.86
CA LEU A 154 -5.18 1.13 4.66
C LEU A 154 -6.38 2.09 4.70
N SER A 155 -7.25 2.06 3.68
CA SER A 155 -8.49 2.85 3.65
C SER A 155 -9.64 2.17 4.39
N ASP A 156 -9.73 0.84 4.37
CA ASP A 156 -10.80 0.05 5.00
C ASP A 156 -10.63 -0.02 6.53
N GLY A 157 -9.39 0.06 7.03
CA GLY A 157 -9.08 0.05 8.46
C GLY A 157 -9.22 1.41 9.19
N GLN A 158 -9.72 2.46 8.51
CA GLN A 158 -9.79 3.83 9.05
C GLN A 158 -11.17 4.45 8.84
N GLU A 159 -12.03 4.43 9.88
CA GLU A 159 -13.19 5.33 9.96
C GLU A 159 -12.77 6.81 10.06
N SER A 160 -11.49 7.12 10.29
CA SER A 160 -10.98 8.49 10.36
C SER A 160 -10.31 8.88 9.04
N SER A 161 -11.12 9.36 8.09
CA SER A 161 -10.66 9.80 6.76
C SER A 161 -9.79 11.07 6.76
N ILE A 162 -9.38 11.56 7.93
CA ILE A 162 -8.82 12.91 8.11
C ILE A 162 -7.44 13.10 7.46
N ASP A 163 -6.58 12.08 7.47
CA ASP A 163 -5.23 12.15 6.88
C ASP A 163 -5.17 11.75 5.40
N MET A 164 -6.29 11.30 4.82
CA MET A 164 -6.37 10.94 3.41
C MET A 164 -6.64 12.13 2.49
N TRP A 165 -7.11 13.25 3.03
CA TRP A 165 -7.32 14.49 2.27
C TRP A 165 -6.00 15.27 2.19
N ASN A 166 -5.32 15.20 1.05
CA ASN A 166 -4.39 16.28 0.69
C ASN A 166 -5.23 17.52 0.37
N HIS A 167 -5.62 18.29 1.39
CA HIS A 167 -6.12 19.64 1.16
C HIS A 167 -4.93 20.50 0.68
N LYS A 168 -4.87 20.73 -0.63
CA LYS A 168 -4.25 21.96 -1.12
C LYS A 168 -5.35 23.01 -1.03
N GLU A 169 -5.28 23.94 -0.08
CA GLU A 169 -6.13 25.13 -0.11
C GLU A 169 -5.87 25.83 -1.45
N LEU A 170 -6.82 25.68 -2.38
CA LEU A 170 -6.67 26.15 -3.75
C LEU A 170 -6.98 27.64 -3.84
N ASN A 171 -7.89 28.13 -3.00
CA ASN A 171 -8.31 29.52 -2.91
C ASN A 171 -9.11 29.76 -1.63
N ASN A 172 -9.00 30.97 -1.09
CA ASN A 172 -9.86 31.47 -0.02
C ASN A 172 -10.81 32.51 -0.64
N ALA A 173 -12.12 32.29 -0.53
CA ALA A 173 -13.13 33.21 -1.05
C ALA A 173 -13.79 33.92 0.14
N ASP A 174 -13.64 35.24 0.21
CA ASP A 174 -14.33 36.03 1.23
C ASP A 174 -15.84 36.04 0.94
N CYS A 175 -16.59 35.39 1.82
CA CYS A 175 -18.05 35.30 1.79
C CYS A 175 -18.69 36.08 2.94
N SER A 176 -17.93 36.92 3.67
CA SER A 176 -18.43 37.65 4.85
C SER A 176 -19.61 38.59 4.57
N SER A 177 -19.72 39.09 3.33
CA SER A 177 -20.84 39.93 2.89
C SER A 177 -22.10 39.16 2.52
N ASN A 178 -22.04 37.82 2.53
CA ASN A 178 -23.11 36.95 2.09
C ASN A 178 -23.59 36.05 3.22
N GLY A 179 -24.83 35.61 3.12
CA GLY A 179 -25.36 34.58 4.00
C GLY A 179 -24.46 33.33 4.00
N GLU A 180 -24.62 32.52 5.05
CA GLU A 180 -23.95 31.23 5.19
C GLU A 180 -24.07 30.38 3.91
N VAL A 181 -22.99 29.73 3.50
CA VAL A 181 -22.99 28.84 2.34
C VAL A 181 -23.80 27.61 2.68
N THR A 182 -24.94 27.42 2.02
CA THR A 182 -25.84 26.28 2.24
C THR A 182 -25.55 25.11 1.30
N SER A 183 -24.89 25.37 0.16
CA SER A 183 -24.59 24.35 -0.84
C SER A 183 -23.39 24.72 -1.72
N ILE A 184 -22.65 23.71 -2.18
CA ILE A 184 -21.55 23.85 -3.15
C ILE A 184 -21.66 22.76 -4.20
N VAL A 185 -21.57 23.12 -5.48
CA VAL A 185 -21.60 22.19 -6.62
C VAL A 185 -20.46 22.50 -7.58
N TYR A 186 -19.78 21.47 -8.07
CA TYR A 186 -18.77 21.60 -9.12
C TYR A 186 -19.32 21.10 -10.46
N TYR A 187 -19.34 21.96 -11.47
CA TYR A 187 -19.84 21.60 -12.80
C TYR A 187 -19.08 22.32 -13.91
N LYS A 188 -18.66 21.57 -14.94
CA LYS A 188 -17.95 22.10 -16.13
C LYS A 188 -16.80 23.07 -15.82
N SER A 189 -15.98 22.75 -14.82
CA SER A 189 -14.86 23.60 -14.36
C SER A 189 -15.25 24.87 -13.61
N TYR A 190 -16.49 24.97 -13.14
CA TYR A 190 -16.95 26.04 -12.27
C TYR A 190 -17.37 25.49 -10.91
N ILE A 191 -17.17 26.29 -9.87
CA ILE A 191 -17.71 26.07 -8.54
C ILE A 191 -18.90 26.99 -8.38
N PHE A 192 -20.04 26.43 -8.00
CA PHE A 192 -21.26 27.16 -7.67
C PHE A 192 -21.46 27.09 -6.16
N SER A 193 -21.69 28.22 -5.50
CA SER A 193 -22.06 28.26 -4.08
C SER A 193 -23.43 28.91 -3.92
N GLY A 194 -24.35 28.20 -3.26
CA GLY A 194 -25.64 28.74 -2.83
C GLY A 194 -25.55 29.25 -1.40
N HIS A 195 -26.15 30.40 -1.13
CA HIS A 195 -26.08 31.09 0.15
C HIS A 195 -27.47 31.28 0.76
N SER A 196 -27.54 31.39 2.09
CA SER A 196 -28.81 31.56 2.83
C SER A 196 -29.50 32.90 2.57
N ASP A 197 -28.79 33.89 2.03
CA ASP A 197 -29.33 35.17 1.56
C ASP A 197 -29.98 35.07 0.17
N GLY A 198 -30.05 33.88 -0.42
CA GLY A 198 -30.61 33.63 -1.76
C GLY A 198 -29.64 33.90 -2.90
N THR A 199 -28.38 34.25 -2.61
CA THR A 199 -27.37 34.48 -3.66
C THR A 199 -26.74 33.17 -4.13
N LEU A 200 -26.39 33.14 -5.42
CA LEU A 200 -25.63 32.07 -6.03
C LEU A 200 -24.36 32.66 -6.67
N LYS A 201 -23.20 32.20 -6.25
CA LYS A 201 -21.91 32.66 -6.78
C LYS A 201 -21.28 31.59 -7.66
N VAL A 202 -20.54 32.03 -8.67
CA VAL A 202 -19.81 31.17 -9.60
C VAL A 202 -18.34 31.54 -9.57
N ALA A 203 -17.46 30.55 -9.36
CA ALA A 203 -16.01 30.73 -9.31
C ALA A 203 -15.28 29.77 -10.25
N LEU A 204 -14.18 30.24 -10.83
CA LEU A 204 -13.25 29.45 -11.65
C LEU A 204 -12.07 28.97 -10.79
N PRO A 205 -11.73 27.66 -10.78
CA PRO A 205 -10.62 27.11 -9.99
C PRO A 205 -9.21 27.57 -10.43
N LYS A 206 -9.11 28.30 -11.55
CA LYS A 206 -7.83 28.69 -12.15
C LYS A 206 -7.89 30.14 -12.64
N CYS A 207 -7.70 31.10 -11.75
CA CYS A 207 -7.11 32.41 -12.06
C CYS A 207 -6.88 33.18 -10.75
N SER A 208 -5.67 33.68 -10.55
CA SER A 208 -5.27 34.61 -9.48
C SER A 208 -5.84 36.03 -9.66
N CYS A 209 -6.90 36.17 -10.45
CA CYS A 209 -7.63 37.40 -10.73
C CYS A 209 -9.12 37.07 -10.68
N LEU A 210 -9.71 37.32 -9.52
CA LEU A 210 -11.15 37.23 -9.29
C LEU A 210 -11.85 38.31 -10.13
N GLN A 211 -12.43 37.93 -11.26
CA GLN A 211 -13.60 38.65 -11.76
C GLN A 211 -14.84 37.92 -11.27
N LEU A 212 -15.37 38.39 -10.14
CA LEU A 212 -16.70 38.02 -9.68
C LEU A 212 -17.72 38.63 -10.63
N GLN A 213 -18.37 37.80 -11.45
CA GLN A 213 -19.65 38.15 -12.04
C GLN A 213 -20.74 37.66 -11.11
N VAL A 214 -21.33 38.59 -10.35
CA VAL A 214 -22.57 38.34 -9.61
C VAL A 214 -23.70 38.32 -10.65
N ILE A 215 -24.23 37.13 -10.93
CA ILE A 215 -25.45 37.00 -11.73
C ILE A 215 -26.59 36.79 -10.74
N THR A 216 -27.32 37.86 -10.42
CA THR A 216 -28.56 37.77 -9.63
C THR A 216 -29.65 37.21 -10.53
N ILE A 217 -30.01 35.94 -10.37
CA ILE A 217 -31.22 35.37 -10.95
C ILE A 217 -32.28 35.35 -9.86
N SER A 218 -33.13 36.37 -9.83
CA SER A 218 -34.35 36.34 -9.02
C SER A 218 -35.36 35.41 -9.69
N PHE A 219 -35.58 34.23 -9.14
CA PHE A 219 -36.79 33.46 -9.46
C PHE A 219 -37.97 34.14 -8.79
N ILE A 220 -38.77 34.84 -9.57
CA ILE A 220 -40.12 35.25 -9.17
C ILE A 220 -40.98 33.99 -9.32
N PHE A 221 -41.46 33.43 -8.21
CA PHE A 221 -42.61 32.52 -8.22
C PHE A 221 -43.90 33.32 -8.29
#